data_AF-A0AAU6WSU9-F1
#
_entry.id   AF-A0AAU6WSU9-F1
#
_cell.length_a   1.000
_cell.length_b   1.000
_cell.length_c   1.000
_cell.angle_alpha   90.00
_cell.angle_beta   90.00
_cell.angle_gamma   90.00
#
_symmetry.space_group_name_H-M   'P 1'
#
loop_
_entity.id
_entity.type
_entity.pdbx_description
1 polymer ?
#
loop_
_entity_poly.entity_id
_entity_poly.type
_entity_poly.pdbx_seq_one_letter_code
_entity_poly.pdbx_strand_id
1 'polypeptide(L)'
;MHDLLKNSKGDGIFRVYGHGNLNMLWNEDERLFSAKDFDKAILAKNKNWANIDKYKNPILILFACLSASDVGDNGSMAKQISKAHPNVTVIGFRGFVEYDLDVKGIKNISRQQGAGDGNGLIVFYKNGQALHGYYYREYLKKYTNFK
;
A
#
# COMPACT_ATOMS: atom_id res chain seq x y z
N MET A 1 19.07 -11.83 -2.70
CA MET A 1 18.13 -11.55 -1.58
C MET A 1 17.03 -12.60 -1.46
N HIS A 2 16.37 -12.99 -2.56
CA HIS A 2 15.32 -14.01 -2.56
C HIS A 2 15.71 -15.31 -1.83
N ASP A 3 16.88 -15.87 -2.13
CA ASP A 3 17.32 -17.14 -1.52
C ASP A 3 17.77 -16.99 -0.06
N LEU A 4 18.16 -15.79 0.36
CA LEU A 4 18.56 -15.45 1.73
C LEU A 4 17.38 -15.40 2.71
N LEU A 5 16.17 -15.18 2.19
CA LEU A 5 14.94 -15.06 2.98
C LEU A 5 14.06 -16.30 2.88
N LYS A 6 14.46 -17.30 2.09
CA LYS A 6 13.77 -18.58 1.93
C LYS A 6 13.67 -19.25 3.30
N ASN A 7 12.45 -19.58 3.73
CA ASN A 7 12.11 -20.18 5.03
C ASN A 7 12.32 -19.30 6.28
N SER A 8 12.59 -18.00 6.14
CA SER A 8 12.51 -17.09 7.28
C SER A 8 11.05 -16.84 7.69
N LYS A 9 10.79 -16.68 8.98
CA LYS A 9 9.50 -16.13 9.45
C LYS A 9 9.45 -14.68 8.96
N GLY A 10 8.61 -14.41 7.96
CA GLY A 10 8.47 -13.07 7.40
C GLY A 10 8.11 -12.05 8.48
N ASP A 11 8.50 -10.80 8.25
CA ASP A 11 8.21 -9.65 9.14
C ASP A 11 6.70 -9.33 9.25
N GLY A 12 5.86 -10.03 8.48
CA GLY A 12 4.42 -9.78 8.38
C GLY A 12 4.08 -8.53 7.57
N ILE A 13 5.07 -7.95 6.87
CA ILE A 13 4.93 -6.71 6.11
C ILE A 13 5.04 -7.01 4.61
N PHE A 14 3.93 -6.81 3.91
CA PHE A 14 3.83 -6.95 2.47
C PHE A 14 3.96 -5.57 1.84
N ARG A 15 4.87 -5.45 0.87
CA ARG A 15 5.17 -4.20 0.17
C ARG A 15 4.85 -4.40 -1.30
N VAL A 16 3.86 -3.69 -1.81
CA VAL A 16 3.42 -3.79 -3.20
C VAL A 16 3.78 -2.51 -3.91
N TYR A 17 4.55 -2.64 -4.99
CA TYR A 17 4.92 -1.55 -5.87
C TYR A 17 4.10 -1.66 -7.15
N GLY A 18 3.55 -0.54 -7.61
CA GLY A 18 2.82 -0.48 -8.86
C GLY A 18 2.33 0.93 -9.16
N HIS A 19 1.66 1.06 -10.30
CA HIS A 19 0.94 2.28 -10.63
C HIS A 19 -0.41 2.29 -9.92
N GLY A 20 -0.85 3.47 -9.51
CA GLY A 20 -2.15 3.64 -8.88
C GLY A 20 -2.89 4.80 -9.49
N ASN A 21 -4.21 4.67 -9.50
CA ASN A 21 -5.14 5.72 -9.87
C ASN A 21 -6.37 5.63 -8.95
N LEU A 22 -7.31 6.55 -9.13
CA LEU A 22 -8.62 6.51 -8.51
C LEU A 22 -9.26 5.13 -8.65
N ASN A 23 -9.44 4.45 -7.52
CA ASN A 23 -10.02 3.11 -7.41
C ASN A 23 -9.38 2.05 -8.35
N MET A 24 -8.07 2.14 -8.58
CA MET A 24 -7.37 1.19 -9.45
C MET A 24 -5.90 1.04 -9.05
N LEU A 25 -5.41 -0.19 -9.13
CA LEU A 25 -3.98 -0.50 -9.14
C LEU A 25 -3.61 -1.12 -10.49
N TRP A 26 -2.38 -0.91 -10.95
CA TRP A 26 -1.86 -1.51 -12.16
C TRP A 26 -0.44 -2.02 -11.90
N ASN A 27 -0.24 -3.30 -12.13
CA ASN A 27 1.03 -4.00 -11.89
C ASN A 27 1.85 -4.20 -13.19
N GLU A 28 1.65 -3.31 -14.19
CA GLU A 28 2.16 -3.39 -15.57
C GLU A 28 1.46 -4.44 -16.45
N ASP A 29 1.09 -5.60 -15.90
CA ASP A 29 0.44 -6.69 -16.61
C ASP A 29 -1.09 -6.52 -16.70
N GLU A 30 -1.73 -6.16 -15.58
CA GLU A 30 -3.18 -6.14 -15.40
C GLU A 30 -3.66 -4.99 -14.51
N ARG A 31 -4.82 -4.44 -14.86
CA ARG A 31 -5.50 -3.41 -14.06
C ARG A 31 -6.43 -4.10 -13.04
N LEU A 32 -6.28 -3.72 -11.78
CA LEU A 32 -6.94 -4.29 -10.62
C LEU A 32 -7.94 -3.27 -10.09
N PHE A 33 -9.22 -3.61 -10.12
CA PHE A 33 -10.31 -2.70 -9.74
C PHE A 33 -11.06 -3.16 -8.48
N SER A 34 -10.64 -4.28 -7.90
CA SER A 34 -11.27 -4.85 -6.71
C SER A 34 -10.24 -5.56 -5.83
N ALA A 35 -10.61 -5.79 -4.57
CA ALA A 35 -9.82 -6.62 -3.66
C ALA A 35 -9.59 -8.06 -4.20
N LYS A 36 -10.58 -8.62 -4.89
CA LYS A 36 -10.47 -9.96 -5.49
C LYS A 36 -9.46 -10.02 -6.62
N ASP A 37 -9.44 -9.00 -7.49
CA ASP A 37 -8.43 -8.91 -8.55
C ASP A 37 -7.04 -8.76 -7.94
N PHE A 38 -6.93 -7.91 -6.91
CA PHE A 38 -5.69 -7.76 -6.15
C PHE A 38 -5.19 -9.09 -5.57
N ASP A 39 -6.06 -9.85 -4.90
CA ASP A 39 -5.72 -11.15 -4.32
C ASP A 39 -5.19 -12.12 -5.37
N LYS A 40 -5.86 -12.19 -6.52
CA LYS A 40 -5.42 -13.04 -7.63
C LYS A 40 -4.03 -12.63 -8.10
N ALA A 41 -3.79 -11.34 -8.29
CA ALA A 41 -2.52 -10.79 -8.77
C ALA A 41 -1.38 -11.02 -7.78
N ILE A 42 -1.60 -10.73 -6.49
CA ILE A 42 -0.55 -10.89 -5.48
C ILE A 42 -0.28 -12.37 -5.17
N LEU A 43 -1.28 -13.26 -5.22
CA LEU A 43 -1.06 -14.71 -5.05
C LEU A 43 -0.18 -15.30 -6.14
N ALA A 44 -0.32 -14.80 -7.38
CA ALA A 44 0.54 -15.22 -8.49
C ALA A 44 2.01 -14.85 -8.26
N LYS A 45 2.28 -13.72 -7.58
CA LYS A 45 3.64 -13.22 -7.30
C LYS A 45 4.19 -13.65 -5.93
N ASN A 46 3.33 -13.90 -4.94
CA ASN A 46 3.71 -14.26 -3.57
C ASN A 46 2.67 -15.20 -2.91
N LYS A 47 2.98 -16.50 -2.89
CA LYS A 47 2.12 -17.54 -2.32
C LYS A 47 1.83 -17.37 -0.82
N ASN A 48 2.66 -16.62 -0.08
CA ASN A 48 2.44 -16.38 1.35
C ASN A 48 1.19 -15.52 1.62
N TRP A 49 0.72 -14.76 0.62
CA TRP A 49 -0.50 -13.98 0.73
C TRP A 49 -1.72 -14.85 1.04
N ALA A 50 -1.75 -16.12 0.61
CA ALA A 50 -2.85 -17.04 0.89
C ALA A 50 -3.11 -17.27 2.39
N ASN A 51 -2.12 -16.96 3.23
CA ASN A 51 -2.21 -17.09 4.68
C ASN A 51 -2.30 -15.74 5.39
N ILE A 52 -2.45 -14.62 4.67
CA ILE A 52 -2.32 -13.26 5.23
C ILE A 52 -3.18 -13.06 6.48
N ASP A 53 -4.43 -13.52 6.48
CA ASP A 53 -5.34 -13.35 7.62
C ASP A 53 -4.97 -14.16 8.87
N LYS A 54 -4.03 -15.10 8.75
CA LYS A 54 -3.52 -15.93 9.86
C LYS A 54 -2.29 -15.31 10.53
N TYR A 55 -1.67 -14.30 9.92
CA TYR A 55 -0.52 -13.62 10.52
C TYR A 55 -0.98 -12.80 11.74
N LYS A 56 -0.09 -12.63 12.71
CA LYS A 56 -0.32 -11.72 13.84
C LYS A 56 -0.03 -10.30 13.39
N ASN A 57 -1.07 -9.47 13.28
CA ASN A 57 -1.00 -8.06 12.89
C ASN A 57 -0.28 -7.78 11.55
N PRO A 58 -0.67 -8.44 10.44
CA PRO A 58 -0.06 -8.19 9.14
C PRO A 58 -0.28 -6.76 8.67
N ILE A 59 0.73 -6.23 7.97
CA ILE A 59 0.71 -4.91 7.35
C ILE A 59 0.88 -5.09 5.85
N LEU A 60 0.03 -4.44 5.07
CA LEU A 60 0.19 -4.28 3.64
C LEU A 60 0.44 -2.80 3.34
N ILE A 61 1.51 -2.49 2.61
CA ILE A 61 1.83 -1.15 2.14
C ILE A 61 1.65 -1.11 0.62
N LEU A 62 0.72 -0.29 0.15
CA LEU A 62 0.45 -0.07 -1.27
C LEU A 62 1.25 1.13 -1.76
N PHE A 63 2.50 0.89 -2.17
CA PHE A 63 3.33 1.85 -2.89
C PHE A 63 2.75 2.06 -4.29
N ALA A 64 1.67 2.82 -4.36
CA ALA A 64 0.96 3.20 -5.57
C ALA A 64 0.18 4.51 -5.32
N CYS A 65 0.20 5.42 -6.31
CA CYS A 65 -0.50 6.70 -6.25
C CYS A 65 -2.01 6.51 -5.98
N LEU A 66 -2.61 7.43 -5.23
CA LEU A 66 -4.07 7.50 -5.03
C LEU A 66 -4.72 6.21 -4.48
N SER A 67 -3.94 5.26 -3.97
CA SER A 67 -4.41 3.97 -3.45
C SER A 67 -5.35 4.10 -2.25
N ALA A 68 -5.34 5.25 -1.57
CA ALA A 68 -6.26 5.60 -0.47
C ALA A 68 -7.26 6.73 -0.84
N SER A 69 -7.34 7.13 -2.11
CA SER A 69 -8.31 8.13 -2.57
C SER A 69 -9.66 7.46 -2.84
N ASP A 70 -10.66 7.80 -2.02
CA ASP A 70 -11.98 7.20 -2.10
C ASP A 70 -12.76 7.74 -3.32
N VAL A 71 -13.42 6.85 -4.06
CA VAL A 71 -14.27 7.18 -5.20
C VAL A 71 -15.53 6.32 -5.16
N GLY A 72 -16.70 6.97 -5.19
CA GLY A 72 -18.00 6.31 -5.11
C GLY A 72 -18.18 5.46 -3.85
N ASP A 73 -19.14 4.54 -3.90
CA ASP A 73 -19.59 3.77 -2.74
C ASP A 73 -18.58 2.69 -2.29
N ASN A 74 -17.79 2.16 -3.23
CA ASN A 74 -16.78 1.15 -2.95
C ASN A 74 -15.53 1.72 -2.26
N GLY A 75 -15.30 3.03 -2.39
CA GLY A 75 -14.12 3.72 -1.86
C GLY A 75 -12.81 3.28 -2.51
N SER A 76 -11.70 3.60 -1.87
CA SER A 76 -10.35 3.36 -2.38
C SER A 76 -9.96 1.86 -2.41
N MET A 77 -8.94 1.53 -3.20
CA MET A 77 -8.38 0.16 -3.25
C MET A 77 -7.88 -0.28 -1.87
N ALA A 78 -7.23 0.60 -1.11
CA ALA A 78 -6.78 0.31 0.25
C ALA A 78 -7.96 -0.06 1.17
N LYS A 79 -9.07 0.68 1.08
CA LYS A 79 -10.29 0.40 1.84
C LYS A 79 -10.89 -0.96 1.47
N GLN A 80 -10.98 -1.25 0.18
CA GLN A 80 -11.54 -2.52 -0.30
C GLN A 80 -10.72 -3.73 0.15
N ILE A 81 -9.40 -3.68 -0.01
CA ILE A 81 -8.51 -4.77 0.42
C ILE A 81 -8.59 -4.95 1.94
N SER A 82 -8.60 -3.85 2.70
CA SER A 82 -8.73 -3.91 4.15
C SER A 82 -10.08 -4.49 4.62
N LYS A 83 -11.14 -4.28 3.85
CA LYS A 83 -12.46 -4.88 4.11
C LYS A 83 -12.48 -6.37 3.80
N ALA A 84 -11.78 -6.81 2.75
CA ALA A 84 -11.66 -8.21 2.38
C ALA A 84 -10.75 -9.00 3.34
N HIS A 85 -9.76 -8.33 3.95
CA HIS A 85 -8.84 -8.89 4.94
C HIS A 85 -8.90 -8.12 6.25
N PRO A 86 -9.92 -8.36 7.11
CA PRO A 86 -10.14 -7.58 8.33
C PRO A 86 -8.95 -7.58 9.31
N ASN A 87 -8.12 -8.63 9.27
CA ASN A 87 -6.92 -8.75 10.10
C ASN A 87 -5.72 -7.99 9.55
N VAL A 88 -5.80 -7.41 8.35
CA VAL A 88 -4.70 -6.68 7.70
C VAL A 88 -4.86 -5.18 7.90
N THR A 89 -3.78 -4.56 8.40
CA THR A 89 -3.65 -3.11 8.32
C THR A 89 -3.14 -2.74 6.95
N VAL A 90 -3.96 -2.03 6.16
CA VAL A 90 -3.58 -1.60 4.81
C VAL A 90 -3.20 -0.14 4.84
N ILE A 91 -2.01 0.18 4.36
CA ILE A 91 -1.48 1.53 4.24
C ILE A 91 -1.53 1.91 2.76
N GLY A 92 -2.23 3.01 2.46
CA GLY A 92 -2.29 3.58 1.13
C GLY A 92 -2.06 5.09 1.15
N PHE A 93 -2.06 5.69 -0.03
CA PHE A 93 -1.66 7.09 -0.21
C PHE A 93 -2.75 7.90 -0.91
N ARG A 94 -3.10 9.06 -0.35
CA ARG A 94 -3.87 10.11 -1.05
C ARG A 94 -2.89 11.14 -1.56
N GLY A 95 -2.40 10.89 -2.76
CA GLY A 95 -1.39 11.70 -3.42
C GLY A 95 -0.61 10.88 -4.44
N PHE A 96 0.40 11.52 -5.00
CA PHE A 96 1.30 10.97 -5.99
C PHE A 96 2.57 10.52 -5.29
N VAL A 97 2.83 9.22 -5.36
CA VAL A 97 4.01 8.58 -4.80
C VAL A 97 5.18 8.81 -5.77
N GLU A 98 6.27 9.34 -5.26
CA GLU A 98 7.51 9.58 -6.01
C GLU A 98 8.56 8.54 -5.60
N TYR A 99 9.11 7.84 -6.59
CA TYR A 99 10.19 6.88 -6.41
C TYR A 99 11.52 7.49 -6.85
N ASP A 100 12.60 7.01 -6.27
CA ASP A 100 13.96 7.35 -6.66
C ASP A 100 14.78 6.07 -6.73
N LEU A 101 15.66 5.95 -7.72
CA LEU A 101 16.57 4.80 -7.83
C LEU A 101 17.57 4.75 -6.67
N ASP A 102 17.85 5.91 -6.06
CA ASP A 102 18.80 6.06 -4.96
C ASP A 102 18.18 5.87 -3.57
N VAL A 103 16.85 5.68 -3.49
CA VAL A 103 16.11 5.51 -2.23
C VAL A 103 15.48 4.13 -2.16
N LYS A 104 15.68 3.42 -1.03
CA LYS A 104 15.05 2.12 -0.78
C LYS A 104 13.59 2.27 -0.33
N GLY A 105 12.71 2.76 -1.20
CA GLY A 105 11.30 2.93 -0.86
C GLY A 105 10.64 4.08 -1.60
N ILE A 106 9.85 4.87 -0.87
CA ILE A 106 9.26 6.11 -1.39
C ILE A 106 10.18 7.28 -1.06
N LYS A 107 10.52 8.09 -2.08
CA LYS A 107 11.20 9.37 -1.90
C LYS A 107 10.28 10.41 -1.28
N ASN A 108 9.07 10.53 -1.82
CA ASN A 108 8.11 11.54 -1.42
C ASN A 108 6.66 11.16 -1.73
N ILE A 109 5.72 11.86 -1.10
CA ILE A 109 4.32 11.81 -1.51
C ILE A 109 3.81 13.23 -1.59
N SER A 110 3.37 13.60 -2.79
CA SER A 110 2.87 14.95 -3.07
C SER A 110 1.39 14.99 -3.35
N ARG A 111 0.77 16.14 -3.09
CA ARG A 111 -0.66 16.32 -3.40
C ARG A 111 -0.91 16.34 -4.90
N GLN A 112 0.04 16.89 -5.67
CA GLN A 112 0.03 16.96 -7.13
C GLN A 112 1.27 16.26 -7.69
N GLN A 113 1.15 15.70 -8.89
CA GLN A 113 2.24 14.99 -9.55
C GLN A 113 3.42 15.94 -9.81
N GLY A 114 4.62 15.55 -9.38
CA GLY A 114 5.85 16.30 -9.62
C GLY A 114 6.03 17.56 -8.74
N ALA A 115 5.15 17.79 -7.76
CA ALA A 115 5.25 18.96 -6.90
C ALA A 115 6.39 18.87 -5.85
N GLY A 116 6.79 17.67 -5.44
CA GLY A 116 7.86 17.48 -4.46
C GLY A 116 7.59 18.05 -3.06
N ASP A 117 6.35 18.45 -2.76
CA ASP A 117 5.96 19.21 -1.57
C ASP A 117 5.76 18.39 -0.28
N GLY A 118 5.74 17.06 -0.37
CA GLY A 118 5.52 16.19 0.80
C GLY A 118 4.14 16.32 1.45
N ASN A 119 3.18 16.93 0.77
CA ASN A 119 1.83 17.19 1.28
C ASN A 119 0.82 16.10 0.89
N GLY A 120 1.26 14.98 0.32
CA GLY A 120 0.41 13.80 0.17
C GLY A 120 0.14 13.14 1.53
N LEU A 121 -1.04 12.52 1.67
CA LEU A 121 -1.43 11.85 2.91
C LEU A 121 -1.13 10.35 2.84
N ILE A 122 -0.58 9.81 3.92
CA ILE A 122 -0.55 8.38 4.22
C ILE A 122 -1.80 8.06 5.02
N VAL A 123 -2.57 7.05 4.61
CA VAL A 123 -3.82 6.66 5.28
C VAL A 123 -3.77 5.19 5.66
N PHE A 124 -4.17 4.91 6.90
CA PHE A 124 -4.21 3.57 7.48
C PHE A 124 -5.64 3.06 7.49
N TYR A 125 -5.86 1.86 6.96
CA TYR A 125 -7.15 1.18 6.96
C TYR A 125 -7.08 -0.11 7.75
N LYS A 126 -8.15 -0.42 8.48
CA LYS A 126 -8.38 -1.71 9.13
C LYS A 126 -9.86 -2.08 9.02
N ASN A 127 -10.15 -3.30 8.59
CA ASN A 127 -11.52 -3.79 8.42
C ASN A 127 -12.41 -2.81 7.60
N GLY A 128 -11.84 -2.23 6.54
CA GLY A 128 -12.54 -1.26 5.68
C GLY A 128 -12.80 0.12 6.29
N GLN A 129 -12.29 0.40 7.49
CA GLN A 129 -12.39 1.71 8.15
C GLN A 129 -11.04 2.43 8.11
N ALA A 130 -11.07 3.73 7.81
CA ALA A 130 -9.89 4.58 7.94
C ALA A 130 -9.64 4.87 9.43
N LEU A 131 -8.45 4.53 9.92
CA LEU A 131 -8.07 4.75 11.32
C LEU A 131 -7.53 6.15 11.54
N HIS A 132 -6.57 6.55 10.71
CA HIS A 132 -5.92 7.85 10.78
C HIS A 132 -5.15 8.12 9.48
N GLY A 133 -4.86 9.40 9.20
CA GLY A 133 -3.97 9.79 8.12
C GLY A 133 -2.99 10.87 8.56
N TYR A 134 -1.78 10.83 8.02
CA TYR A 134 -0.71 11.80 8.29
C TYR A 134 -0.22 12.39 6.98
N TYR A 135 0.09 13.68 6.94
CA TYR A 135 0.88 14.21 5.83
C TYR A 135 2.25 13.53 5.83
N TYR A 136 2.77 13.16 4.65
CA TYR A 136 4.03 12.44 4.53
C TYR A 136 5.18 13.13 5.28
N ARG A 137 5.29 14.45 5.12
CA ARG A 137 6.27 15.27 5.85
C ARG A 137 6.16 15.19 7.38
N GLU A 138 4.96 15.01 7.92
CA GLU A 138 4.71 14.90 9.36
C GLU A 138 4.96 13.48 9.85
N TYR A 139 4.57 12.50 9.04
CA TYR A 139 4.80 11.09 9.29
C TYR A 139 6.30 10.80 9.45
N LEU A 140 7.14 11.34 8.56
CA LEU A 140 8.60 11.17 8.63
C LEU A 140 9.23 11.78 9.88
N LYS A 141 8.65 12.82 10.49
CA LYS A 141 9.13 13.36 11.77
C LYS A 141 8.93 12.37 12.92
N LYS A 142 7.88 11.55 12.84
CA LYS A 142 7.53 10.55 13.84
C LYS A 142 8.19 9.19 13.57
N TYR A 143 8.38 8.84 12.30
CA TYR A 143 8.92 7.55 11.85
C TYR A 143 10.06 7.78 10.85
N THR A 144 11.22 8.18 11.38
CA THR A 144 12.40 8.54 10.58
C THR A 144 12.96 7.41 9.72
N ASN A 145 12.72 6.15 10.13
CA ASN A 145 13.19 4.94 9.44
C ASN A 145 12.21 4.40 8.37
N PHE A 146 11.15 5.14 8.02
CA PHE A 146 10.20 4.70 6.99
C PHE A 146 10.71 4.83 5.55
N LYS A 147 11.80 5.59 5.35
CA LYS A 147 12.40 5.85 4.03
C LYS A 147 13.02 4.61 3.41
#